data_AF-A0A7K6GSF7-F1
#
_entry.id   AF-A0A7K6GSF7-F1
#
_cell.length_a   1.000
_cell.length_b   1.000
_cell.length_c   1.000
_cell.angle_alpha   90.00
_cell.angle_beta   90.00
_cell.angle_gamma   90.00
#
_symmetry.space_group_name_H-M   'P 1'
#
loop_
_entity.id
_entity.type
_entity.pdbx_description
1 polymer ?
#
loop_
_entity_poly.entity_id
_entity_poly.type
_entity_poly.pdbx_seq_one_letter_code
_entity_poly.pdbx_strand_id
1 'polypeptide(L)'
;SASLLAEFFSYFASLDLGSLLLSPLEGRALPRPPPGTLGGLRPSPLTLQDPFELSHNVTANVTARTVSRLSRCCRDAARLCRGPEFLQRSRRGRPWGLLRLLRPGPAADFGEKPNKFVIAVPLPPPGGARGVPESVCDAVRFVIGEVLGCGCEPEGDPGTPGTPGEGGERPPGSQCHLEEGTGNYRGNLGT
;
A
#
# COMPACT_ATOMS: atom_id res chain seq x y z
N SER A 1 15.44 -1.23 -2.16
CA SER A 1 14.41 -0.90 -1.14
C SER A 1 13.24 -1.88 -1.15
N ALA A 2 12.69 -2.30 -2.30
CA ALA A 2 11.59 -3.28 -2.35
C ALA A 2 11.91 -4.66 -1.71
N SER A 3 13.16 -5.10 -1.77
CA SER A 3 13.61 -6.37 -1.18
C SER A 3 13.45 -6.40 0.34
N LEU A 4 13.92 -5.37 1.07
CA LEU A 4 13.82 -5.33 2.52
C LEU A 4 12.37 -5.33 3.01
N LEU A 5 11.48 -4.62 2.31
CA LEU A 5 10.06 -4.55 2.68
C LEU A 5 9.35 -5.88 2.43
N ALA A 6 9.63 -6.52 1.29
CA ALA A 6 9.12 -7.87 1.00
C ALA A 6 9.60 -8.88 2.05
N GLU A 7 10.87 -8.81 2.43
CA GLU A 7 11.45 -9.69 3.45
C GLU A 7 10.91 -9.41 4.85
N PHE A 8 10.70 -8.15 5.23
CA PHE A 8 10.04 -7.78 6.48
C PHE A 8 8.66 -8.45 6.58
N PHE A 9 7.83 -8.28 5.56
CA PHE A 9 6.50 -8.87 5.54
C PHE A 9 6.55 -10.40 5.52
N SER A 10 7.48 -10.98 4.76
CA SER A 10 7.67 -12.42 4.66
C SER A 10 8.09 -13.02 6.01
N TYR A 11 9.03 -12.38 6.70
CA TYR A 11 9.54 -12.78 8.00
C TYR A 11 8.41 -12.78 9.04
N PHE A 12 7.73 -11.66 9.26
CA PHE A 12 6.66 -11.58 10.26
C PHE A 12 5.41 -12.43 9.92
N ALA A 13 5.17 -12.74 8.64
CA ALA A 13 4.11 -13.68 8.24
C ALA A 13 4.45 -15.15 8.53
N SER A 14 5.72 -15.47 8.74
CA SER A 14 6.22 -16.84 8.97
C SER A 14 6.43 -17.18 10.46
N LEU A 15 6.53 -16.16 11.32
CA LEU A 15 6.74 -16.36 12.75
C LEU A 15 5.50 -16.95 13.44
N ASP A 16 5.74 -17.89 14.35
CA ASP A 16 4.75 -18.28 15.36
C ASP A 16 4.80 -17.30 16.53
N LEU A 17 4.14 -16.15 16.36
CA LEU A 17 4.12 -15.04 17.33
C LEU A 17 3.56 -15.45 18.71
N GLY A 18 2.78 -16.54 18.75
CA GLY A 18 2.20 -17.08 19.98
C GLY A 18 3.16 -17.93 20.80
N SER A 19 4.31 -18.35 20.25
CA SER A 19 5.34 -19.10 20.99
C SER A 19 6.65 -18.35 21.15
N LEU A 20 6.75 -17.16 20.54
CA LEU A 20 7.95 -16.34 20.54
C LEU A 20 7.83 -15.11 21.44
N LEU A 21 8.97 -14.69 21.98
CA LEU A 21 9.23 -13.39 22.59
C LEU A 21 10.11 -12.60 21.62
N LEU A 22 9.63 -11.48 21.10
CA LEU A 22 10.44 -10.57 20.30
C LEU A 22 11.23 -9.65 21.24
N SER A 23 12.56 -9.76 21.26
CA SER A 23 13.41 -8.93 22.11
C SER A 23 14.23 -7.97 21.26
N PRO A 24 13.93 -6.65 21.26
CA PRO A 24 14.78 -5.65 20.64
C PRO A 24 16.17 -5.59 21.27
N LEU A 25 16.26 -5.84 22.58
CA LEU A 25 17.53 -5.85 23.32
C LEU A 25 18.48 -6.95 22.78
N GLU A 26 17.96 -8.15 22.53
CA GLU A 26 18.74 -9.24 21.94
C GLU A 26 18.76 -9.22 20.40
N GLY A 27 17.97 -8.34 19.77
CA GLY A 27 17.84 -8.25 18.32
C GLY A 27 17.28 -9.51 17.65
N ARG A 28 16.56 -10.37 18.39
CA ARG A 28 16.07 -11.66 17.88
C ARG A 28 14.75 -12.10 18.51
N ALA A 29 14.12 -13.09 17.88
CA ALA A 29 12.99 -13.82 18.45
C ALA A 29 13.50 -14.95 19.35
N LEU A 30 13.03 -14.99 20.58
CA LEU A 30 13.39 -15.96 21.60
C LEU A 30 12.24 -16.94 21.83
N PRO A 31 12.52 -18.19 22.23
CA PRO A 31 11.48 -19.07 22.77
C PRO A 31 10.81 -18.38 23.96
N ARG A 32 9.48 -18.48 24.03
CA ARG A 32 8.74 -17.88 25.14
C ARG A 32 9.24 -18.44 26.48
N PRO A 33 9.60 -17.57 27.44
CA PRO A 33 10.01 -18.02 28.77
C PRO A 33 8.84 -18.70 29.51
N PRO A 34 9.13 -19.65 30.41
CA PRO A 34 8.10 -20.19 31.30
C PRO A 34 7.41 -19.09 32.12
N PRO A 35 6.15 -19.30 32.54
CA PRO A 35 5.46 -18.33 33.38
C PRO A 35 6.27 -17.99 34.64
N GLY A 36 6.45 -16.70 34.91
CA GLY A 36 7.11 -16.22 36.13
C GLY A 36 8.63 -16.05 36.09
N THR A 37 9.33 -16.43 35.00
CA THR A 37 10.80 -16.32 34.95
C THR A 37 11.33 -14.95 34.51
N LEU A 38 10.55 -14.17 33.76
CA LEU A 38 10.98 -12.89 33.18
C LEU A 38 10.31 -11.70 33.90
N GLY A 39 10.46 -11.63 35.22
CA GLY A 39 9.98 -10.49 36.02
C GLY A 39 8.47 -10.22 35.92
N GLY A 40 7.66 -11.24 35.59
CA GLY A 40 6.21 -11.09 35.44
C GLY A 40 5.74 -10.66 34.03
N LEU A 41 6.60 -10.72 33.01
CA LEU A 41 6.20 -10.50 31.61
C LEU A 41 5.00 -11.39 31.27
N ARG A 42 3.84 -10.77 31.06
CA ARG A 42 2.59 -11.50 30.83
C ARG A 42 2.56 -12.08 29.42
N PRO A 43 2.34 -13.40 29.27
CA PRO A 43 2.13 -14.02 27.97
C PRO A 43 0.91 -13.41 27.27
N SER A 44 1.05 -13.14 25.98
CA SER A 44 -0.01 -12.62 25.11
C SER A 44 0.08 -13.27 23.73
N PRO A 45 -0.95 -13.15 22.88
CA PRO A 45 -0.90 -13.69 21.51
C PRO A 45 0.28 -13.17 20.67
N LEU A 46 0.81 -12.00 21.01
CA LEU A 46 2.05 -11.44 20.49
C LEU A 46 2.80 -10.80 21.66
N THR A 47 4.06 -11.15 21.88
CA THR A 47 4.88 -10.61 22.97
C THR A 47 6.11 -9.92 22.41
N LEU A 48 6.11 -8.59 22.44
CA LEU A 48 7.24 -7.73 22.12
C LEU A 48 7.75 -7.10 23.42
N GLN A 49 9.00 -7.38 23.77
CA GLN A 49 9.64 -6.87 24.96
C GLN A 49 9.96 -5.38 24.80
N ASP A 50 9.73 -4.59 25.85
CA ASP A 50 10.29 -3.24 25.91
C ASP A 50 11.83 -3.29 25.98
N PRO A 51 12.55 -2.43 25.26
CA PRO A 51 14.02 -2.45 25.26
C PRO A 51 14.66 -2.03 26.59
N PHE A 52 13.94 -1.33 27.48
CA PHE A 52 14.46 -0.81 28.75
C PHE A 52 13.80 -1.50 29.95
N GLU A 53 12.47 -1.67 29.93
CA GLU A 53 11.73 -2.33 31.01
C GLU A 53 11.44 -3.79 30.63
N LEU A 54 12.38 -4.70 30.93
CA LEU A 54 12.32 -6.09 30.44
C LEU A 54 11.13 -6.93 30.92
N SER A 55 10.44 -6.51 31.98
CA SER A 55 9.18 -7.07 32.48
C SER A 55 7.94 -6.51 31.77
N HIS A 56 8.10 -5.52 30.90
CA HIS A 56 7.03 -4.85 30.18
C HIS A 56 6.88 -5.42 28.75
N ASN A 57 5.63 -5.75 28.40
CA ASN A 57 5.24 -6.21 27.07
C ASN A 57 4.44 -5.10 26.39
N VAL A 58 5.04 -4.44 25.40
CA VAL A 58 4.41 -3.31 24.69
C VAL A 58 3.18 -3.71 23.86
N THR A 59 3.01 -5.01 23.63
CA THR A 59 1.88 -5.61 22.88
C THR A 59 0.88 -6.34 23.78
N ALA A 60 0.88 -6.08 25.09
CA ALA A 60 -0.01 -6.76 26.04
C ALA A 60 -1.51 -6.57 25.74
N ASN A 61 -1.89 -5.49 25.05
CA ASN A 61 -3.26 -5.19 24.63
C ASN A 61 -3.66 -5.83 23.29
N VAL A 62 -2.73 -6.50 22.59
CA VAL A 62 -2.99 -7.09 21.28
C VAL A 62 -3.73 -8.41 21.44
N THR A 63 -4.90 -8.49 20.80
CA THR A 63 -5.73 -9.71 20.81
C THR A 63 -5.25 -10.74 19.79
N ALA A 64 -5.60 -12.01 19.97
CA ALA A 64 -5.30 -13.08 19.01
C ALA A 64 -5.90 -12.78 17.62
N ARG A 65 -7.09 -12.16 17.57
CA ARG A 65 -7.71 -11.71 16.32
C ARG A 65 -6.82 -10.71 15.58
N THR A 66 -6.25 -9.74 16.30
CA THR A 66 -5.32 -8.75 15.73
C THR A 66 -4.04 -9.41 15.22
N VAL A 67 -3.50 -10.40 15.93
CA VAL A 67 -2.31 -11.16 15.50
C VAL A 67 -2.59 -11.96 14.23
N SER A 68 -3.71 -12.69 14.17
CA SER A 68 -4.11 -13.42 12.95
C SER A 68 -4.28 -12.48 11.76
N ARG A 69 -4.84 -11.28 11.99
CA ARG A 69 -4.97 -10.25 10.96
C ARG A 69 -3.60 -9.73 10.52
N LEU A 70 -2.69 -9.45 11.45
CA LEU A 70 -1.33 -9.03 11.16
C LEU A 70 -0.62 -10.06 10.27
N SER A 71 -0.60 -11.34 10.66
CA SER A 71 0.06 -12.40 9.90
C SER A 71 -0.51 -12.56 8.49
N ARG A 72 -1.84 -12.44 8.33
CA ARG A 72 -2.50 -12.44 7.03
C ARG A 72 -2.07 -11.22 6.18
N CYS A 73 -2.18 -10.01 6.74
CA CYS A 73 -1.80 -8.78 6.05
C CYS A 73 -0.32 -8.79 5.63
N CYS A 74 0.58 -9.26 6.50
CA CYS A 74 1.99 -9.45 6.16
C CYS A 74 2.15 -10.43 4.99
N ARG A 75 1.44 -11.56 4.97
CA ARG A 75 1.52 -12.52 3.87
C ARG A 75 1.08 -11.94 2.53
N ASP A 76 -0.01 -11.18 2.54
CA ASP A 76 -0.56 -10.54 1.35
C ASP A 76 0.34 -9.38 0.88
N ALA A 77 0.88 -8.59 1.81
CA ALA A 77 1.83 -7.52 1.51
C ALA A 77 3.16 -8.06 0.97
N ALA A 78 3.66 -9.20 1.47
CA ALA A 78 4.86 -9.85 0.95
C ALA A 78 4.67 -10.29 -0.50
N ARG A 79 3.49 -10.83 -0.85
CA ARG A 79 3.13 -11.18 -2.23
C ARG A 79 3.06 -9.95 -3.12
N LEU A 80 2.40 -8.88 -2.65
CA LEU A 80 2.30 -7.63 -3.36
C LEU A 80 3.70 -7.05 -3.67
N CYS A 81 4.60 -7.00 -2.67
CA CYS A 81 5.94 -6.42 -2.83
C CYS A 81 6.81 -7.14 -3.85
N ARG A 82 6.54 -8.43 -4.11
CA ARG A 82 7.24 -9.24 -5.12
C ARG A 82 6.57 -9.15 -6.51
N GLY A 83 5.39 -8.54 -6.60
CA GLY A 83 4.64 -8.42 -7.84
C GLY A 83 5.12 -7.29 -8.76
N PRO A 84 4.84 -7.38 -10.08
CA PRO A 84 5.25 -6.37 -11.05
C PRO A 84 4.60 -5.00 -10.77
N GLU A 85 3.37 -4.97 -10.24
CA GLU A 85 2.69 -3.72 -9.86
C GLU A 85 3.40 -2.96 -8.73
N PHE A 86 4.24 -3.64 -7.95
CA PHE A 86 5.02 -3.01 -6.90
C PHE A 86 6.40 -2.57 -7.38
N LEU A 87 7.04 -3.39 -8.21
CA LEU A 87 8.41 -3.16 -8.70
C LEU A 87 8.46 -2.20 -9.89
N GLN A 88 7.42 -2.15 -10.72
CA GLN A 88 7.41 -1.39 -11.96
C GLN A 88 6.40 -0.26 -11.89
N ARG A 89 6.87 0.95 -12.23
CA ARG A 89 6.00 2.12 -12.39
C ARG A 89 5.03 1.90 -13.55
N SER A 90 3.74 2.08 -13.26
CA SER A 90 2.71 2.09 -14.30
C SER A 90 2.82 3.34 -15.17
N ARG A 91 2.74 3.17 -16.49
CA ARG A 91 2.69 4.28 -17.46
C ARG A 91 1.29 4.89 -17.65
N ARG A 92 0.26 4.27 -17.07
CA ARG A 92 -1.17 4.61 -17.30
C ARG A 92 -1.88 5.13 -16.06
N GLY A 93 -1.19 5.87 -15.19
CA GLY A 93 -1.76 6.46 -13.97
C GLY A 93 -2.28 5.46 -12.92
N ARG A 94 -2.03 4.16 -13.09
CA ARG A 94 -2.44 3.14 -12.09
C ARG A 94 -1.54 3.24 -10.85
N PRO A 95 -2.11 3.06 -9.63
CA PRO A 95 -1.31 3.04 -8.41
C PRO A 95 -0.29 1.89 -8.47
N TRP A 96 0.94 2.17 -8.05
CA TRP A 96 2.07 1.24 -8.08
C TRP A 96 2.94 1.40 -6.82
N GLY A 97 3.81 0.43 -6.55
CA GLY A 97 4.72 0.50 -5.39
C GLY A 97 4.00 0.66 -4.06
N LEU A 98 4.49 1.56 -3.20
CA LEU A 98 3.93 1.82 -1.87
C LEU A 98 2.46 2.25 -1.88
N LEU A 99 1.99 2.91 -2.95
CA LEU A 99 0.59 3.34 -3.06
C LEU A 99 -0.38 2.14 -3.02
N ARG A 100 0.06 0.96 -3.45
CA ARG A 100 -0.74 -0.27 -3.37
C ARG A 100 -0.83 -0.83 -1.95
N LEU A 101 0.19 -0.62 -1.11
CA LEU A 101 0.16 -0.99 0.31
C LEU A 101 -0.65 -0.02 1.16
N LEU A 102 -0.60 1.27 0.82
CA LEU A 102 -1.30 2.34 1.54
C LEU A 102 -2.77 2.48 1.14
N ARG A 103 -3.18 1.84 0.04
CA ARG A 103 -4.58 1.82 -0.36
C ARG A 103 -5.38 1.16 0.77
N PRO A 104 -6.47 1.80 1.23
CA PRO A 104 -7.39 1.15 2.14
C PRO A 104 -7.77 -0.20 1.56
N GLY A 105 -7.63 -1.27 2.35
CA GLY A 105 -8.05 -2.59 1.93
C GLY A 105 -9.53 -2.53 1.50
N PRO A 106 -9.99 -3.45 0.62
CA PRO A 106 -11.43 -3.63 0.47
C PRO A 106 -11.98 -3.77 1.88
N ALA A 107 -12.96 -2.95 2.24
CA ALA A 107 -13.58 -2.95 3.55
C ALA A 107 -13.99 -4.39 3.85
N ALA A 108 -13.11 -5.14 4.52
CA ALA A 108 -13.44 -6.42 5.04
C ALA A 108 -14.51 -6.08 6.08
N ASP A 109 -15.71 -6.64 5.94
CA ASP A 109 -16.94 -6.44 6.73
C ASP A 109 -16.72 -6.45 8.24
N PHE A 110 -16.04 -5.45 8.76
CA PHE A 110 -15.58 -5.40 10.14
C PHE A 110 -15.77 -3.98 10.67
N GLY A 111 -17.01 -3.52 10.69
CA GLY A 111 -17.59 -2.62 11.71
C GLY A 111 -16.92 -1.29 12.04
N GLU A 112 -15.78 -0.94 11.45
CA GLU A 112 -15.09 0.32 11.67
C GLU A 112 -15.51 1.28 10.57
N LYS A 113 -16.24 2.32 10.97
CA LYS A 113 -16.63 3.44 10.10
C LYS A 113 -15.38 3.93 9.37
N PRO A 114 -15.45 4.22 8.07
CA PRO A 114 -14.31 4.74 7.32
C PRO A 114 -13.80 5.98 8.04
N ASN A 115 -12.58 5.89 8.60
CA ASN A 115 -11.98 6.97 9.33
C ASN A 115 -11.61 8.05 8.31
N LYS A 116 -12.28 9.20 8.34
CA LYS A 116 -12.01 10.33 7.44
C LYS A 116 -10.62 10.86 7.77
N PHE A 117 -9.62 10.48 6.99
CA PHE A 117 -8.25 10.96 7.15
C PHE A 117 -8.18 12.40 6.63
N VAL A 118 -8.20 13.38 7.53
CA VAL A 118 -8.09 14.81 7.19
C VAL A 118 -6.63 15.23 7.34
N ILE A 119 -6.02 15.63 6.22
CA ILE A 119 -4.67 16.22 6.22
C ILE A 119 -4.84 17.73 6.25
N ALA A 120 -4.37 18.39 7.32
CA ALA A 120 -4.31 19.84 7.37
C ALA A 120 -3.18 20.33 6.46
N VAL A 121 -3.53 21.12 5.44
CA VAL A 121 -2.55 21.77 4.55
C VAL A 121 -2.31 23.19 5.08
N PRO A 122 -1.09 23.56 5.49
CA PRO A 122 -0.80 24.92 5.90
C PRO A 122 -0.89 25.85 4.69
N LEU A 123 -1.83 26.79 4.72
CA LEU A 123 -1.98 27.83 3.70
C LEU A 123 -1.22 29.08 4.13
N PRO A 124 -0.49 29.76 3.22
CA PRO A 124 0.06 31.08 3.51
C PRO A 124 -1.08 32.09 3.71
N PRO A 125 -0.89 33.09 4.59
CA PRO A 125 -1.90 34.13 4.81
C PRO A 125 -2.18 34.90 3.51
N PRO A 126 -3.43 35.32 3.27
CA PRO A 126 -3.78 36.10 2.09
C PRO A 126 -3.04 37.46 2.15
N GLY A 127 -2.14 37.69 1.19
CA GLY A 127 -1.38 38.94 1.07
C GLY A 127 0.15 38.81 0.92
N GLY A 128 0.71 37.59 0.90
CA GLY A 128 2.14 37.35 0.65
C GLY A 128 2.50 37.28 -0.84
N ALA A 129 3.59 37.93 -1.23
CA ALA A 129 4.02 38.23 -2.60
C ALA A 129 4.08 37.05 -3.61
N ARG A 130 3.62 37.36 -4.83
CA ARG A 130 4.00 36.86 -6.17
C ARG A 130 4.47 35.40 -6.28
N GLY A 131 3.57 34.53 -6.76
CA GLY A 131 3.87 33.15 -7.17
C GLY A 131 2.94 32.08 -6.58
N VAL A 132 1.81 32.47 -5.99
CA VAL A 132 0.85 31.55 -5.35
C VAL A 132 0.02 30.84 -6.43
N PRO A 133 -0.15 29.51 -6.38
CA PRO A 133 -1.12 28.81 -7.24
C PRO A 133 -2.53 29.37 -6.98
N GLU A 134 -3.26 29.66 -8.06
CA GLU A 134 -4.50 30.43 -8.07
C GLU A 134 -5.62 29.82 -7.18
N SER A 135 -5.51 28.51 -6.87
CA SER A 135 -6.32 27.86 -5.83
C SER A 135 -5.60 26.69 -5.16
N VAL A 136 -6.00 26.38 -3.91
CA VAL A 136 -5.57 25.17 -3.18
C VAL A 136 -5.89 23.91 -3.97
N CYS A 137 -7.00 23.91 -4.71
CA CYS A 137 -7.40 22.81 -5.56
C CYS A 137 -6.38 22.56 -6.68
N ASP A 138 -5.76 23.60 -7.23
CA ASP A 138 -4.75 23.44 -8.29
C ASP A 138 -3.43 22.94 -7.74
N ALA A 139 -3.03 23.40 -6.56
CA ALA A 139 -1.87 22.86 -5.86
C ALA A 139 -2.06 21.37 -5.51
N VAL A 140 -3.25 21.02 -5.02
CA VAL A 140 -3.60 19.62 -4.72
C VAL A 140 -3.65 18.79 -5.99
N ARG A 141 -4.27 19.28 -7.08
CA ARG A 141 -4.26 18.61 -8.40
C ARG A 141 -2.86 18.43 -8.95
N PHE A 142 -2.00 19.44 -8.83
CA PHE A 142 -0.60 19.36 -9.25
C PHE A 142 0.15 18.28 -8.45
N VAL A 143 0.01 18.24 -7.12
CA VAL A 143 0.64 17.20 -6.32
C VAL A 143 0.10 15.82 -6.68
N ILE A 144 -1.21 15.67 -6.82
CA ILE A 144 -1.83 14.37 -7.13
C ILE A 144 -1.46 13.90 -8.54
N GLY A 145 -1.54 14.77 -9.55
CA GLY A 145 -1.26 14.45 -10.95
C GLY A 145 0.23 14.40 -11.30
N GLU A 146 0.96 15.48 -11.04
CA GLU A 146 2.34 15.64 -11.50
C GLU A 146 3.37 15.01 -10.55
N VAL A 147 3.18 15.16 -9.23
CA VAL A 147 4.13 14.62 -8.25
C VAL A 147 3.86 13.14 -7.96
N LEU A 148 2.60 12.79 -7.74
CA LEU A 148 2.19 11.43 -7.37
C LEU A 148 1.79 10.54 -8.56
N GLY A 149 1.48 11.12 -9.73
CA GLY A 149 1.12 10.37 -10.93
C GLY A 149 -0.26 9.72 -10.89
N CYS A 150 -1.16 10.22 -10.04
CA CYS A 150 -2.52 9.73 -9.88
C CYS A 150 -3.48 10.48 -10.83
N GLY A 151 -4.45 9.76 -11.42
CA GLY A 151 -5.55 10.39 -12.14
C GLY A 151 -6.59 10.97 -11.19
N CYS A 152 -6.94 12.25 -11.37
CA CYS A 152 -8.06 12.90 -10.71
C CYS A 152 -9.22 12.99 -11.69
N GLU A 153 -10.01 11.93 -11.82
CA GLU A 153 -11.28 12.04 -12.54
C GLU A 153 -12.28 12.73 -11.61
N PRO A 154 -12.95 13.82 -12.02
CA PRO A 154 -14.06 14.36 -11.25
C PRO A 154 -15.10 13.25 -11.14
N GLU A 155 -15.49 12.91 -9.91
CA GLU A 155 -16.54 11.92 -9.65
C GLU A 155 -17.80 12.41 -10.36
N GLY A 156 -18.17 11.71 -11.43
CA GLY A 156 -19.38 12.00 -12.19
C GLY A 156 -20.58 11.89 -11.26
N ASP A 157 -21.43 12.91 -11.27
CA ASP A 157 -22.70 12.97 -10.56
C ASP A 157 -23.51 11.66 -10.81
N PRO A 158 -24.11 11.01 -9.80
CA PRO A 158 -24.89 9.80 -10.00
C PRO A 158 -26.22 10.13 -10.69
N GLY A 159 -26.16 10.28 -12.01
CA GLY A 159 -27.30 10.45 -12.90
C GLY A 159 -27.90 9.10 -13.33
N THR A 160 -29.15 8.89 -12.92
CA THR A 160 -30.21 7.97 -13.37
C THR A 160 -30.02 7.17 -14.69
N PRO A 161 -30.42 5.88 -14.75
CA PRO A 161 -30.32 5.03 -15.94
C PRO A 161 -31.45 5.22 -16.98
N GLY A 162 -31.08 5.21 -18.27
CA GLY A 162 -31.93 5.21 -19.48
C GLY A 162 -31.50 6.35 -20.42
N THR A 163 -31.12 6.18 -21.69
CA THR A 163 -31.62 5.36 -22.81
C THR A 163 -30.54 5.42 -23.93
N PRO A 164 -30.39 4.46 -24.86
CA PRO A 164 -29.35 4.52 -25.89
C PRO A 164 -29.78 5.36 -27.10
N GLY A 165 -28.94 6.31 -27.52
CA GLY A 165 -29.13 7.10 -28.74
C GLY A 165 -27.95 8.01 -29.08
N GLU A 166 -27.28 7.67 -30.18
CA GLU A 166 -26.56 8.48 -31.19
C GLU A 166 -25.72 9.73 -30.84
N GLY A 167 -24.49 9.73 -31.38
CA GLY A 167 -23.94 10.87 -32.15
C GLY A 167 -23.08 11.88 -31.38
N GLY A 168 -21.76 11.75 -31.47
CA GLY A 168 -20.82 12.78 -30.99
C GLY A 168 -19.37 12.51 -31.40
N GLU A 169 -18.91 13.27 -32.38
CA GLU A 169 -17.62 13.28 -33.08
C GLU A 169 -16.35 13.04 -32.23
N ARG A 170 -15.43 12.21 -32.74
CA ARG A 170 -14.08 12.02 -32.18
C ARG A 170 -13.12 12.99 -32.90
N PRO A 171 -12.29 13.80 -32.20
CA PRO A 171 -11.42 14.79 -32.83
C PRO A 171 -10.34 14.14 -33.71
N PRO A 172 -9.94 14.79 -34.82
CA PRO A 172 -9.01 14.21 -35.78
C PRO A 172 -7.57 14.38 -35.29
N GLY A 173 -6.81 13.29 -35.30
CA GLY A 173 -5.37 13.31 -35.08
C GLY A 173 -4.89 12.16 -34.22
N SER A 174 -4.53 11.05 -34.88
CA SER A 174 -3.50 10.05 -34.52
C SER A 174 -3.92 8.67 -35.04
N GLN A 175 -3.96 8.51 -36.37
CA GLN A 175 -3.86 7.18 -36.97
C GLN A 175 -2.43 6.68 -36.74
N CYS A 176 -2.24 5.73 -35.83
CA CYS A 176 -1.05 4.90 -35.83
C CYS A 176 -1.33 3.72 -36.76
N HIS A 177 -0.91 3.88 -38.00
CA HIS A 177 -0.82 2.83 -39.01
C HIS A 177 0.02 1.67 -38.44
N LEU A 178 -0.59 0.49 -38.27
CA LEU A 178 0.19 -0.74 -38.07
C LEU A 178 0.64 -1.19 -39.46
N GLU A 179 1.92 -0.98 -39.78
CA GLU A 179 2.52 -1.71 -40.91
C GLU A 179 2.72 -3.17 -40.51
N GLU A 180 2.09 -4.03 -41.30
CA GLU A 180 2.17 -5.48 -41.28
C GLU A 180 3.54 -5.90 -41.83
N GLY A 181 4.51 -6.08 -40.94
CA GLY A 181 5.83 -6.60 -41.29
C GLY A 181 5.76 -8.08 -41.67
N THR A 182 5.54 -8.35 -42.95
CA THR A 182 5.73 -9.67 -43.57
C THR A 182 7.22 -9.99 -43.67
N GLY A 183 7.78 -10.58 -42.62
CA GLY A 183 9.16 -11.08 -42.58
C GLY A 183 9.22 -12.60 -42.75
N ASN A 184 9.27 -13.07 -44.00
CA ASN A 184 9.60 -14.45 -44.33
C ASN A 184 11.10 -14.69 -44.14
N TYR A 185 11.50 -15.51 -43.15
CA TYR A 185 12.83 -16.12 -43.12
C TYR A 185 12.72 -17.61 -42.77
N ARG A 186 12.73 -18.44 -43.82
CA ARG A 186 13.06 -19.87 -43.77
C ARG A 186 14.54 -20.01 -43.41
N GLY A 187 14.84 -20.61 -42.27
CA GLY A 187 16.18 -21.07 -41.91
C GLY A 187 16.14 -22.57 -41.61
N ASN A 188 16.82 -23.35 -42.46
CA ASN A 188 16.93 -24.80 -42.43
C ASN A 188 17.44 -25.36 -41.08
N LEU A 189 16.84 -26.49 -40.66
CA LEU A 189 17.56 -27.49 -39.88
C LEU A 189 18.49 -28.25 -40.83
N GLY A 190 19.77 -28.33 -40.47
CA GLY A 190 20.76 -29.19 -41.10
C GLY A 190 21.58 -29.89 -40.03
N THR A 191 21.43 -31.23 -40.02
CA THR A 191 22.30 -32.31 -39.49
C THR A 191 22.75 -32.26 -38.04
#